data_AF-A0A660SSQ7-F1
#
_entry.id   AF-A0A660SSQ7-F1
#
_cell.length_a   1.000
_cell.length_b   1.000
_cell.length_c   1.000
_cell.angle_alpha   90.00
_cell.angle_beta   90.00
_cell.angle_gamma   90.00
#
_symmetry.space_group_name_H-M   'P 1'
#
loop_
_entity.id
_entity.type
_entity.pdbx_description
1 polymer ?
#
loop_
_entity_poly.entity_id
_entity_poly.type
_entity_poly.pdbx_seq_one_letter_code
_entity_poly.pdbx_strand_id
1 'polypeptide(L)'
;MDQYQKPAVRILTLAALLILTAVVLAGGFVLLQNMQDSKILMTLFAVIWGLFSVALLYYVLNSIAQTMPRKIRSVTVAIVFAGPAILILFWALVLPTLRSLRLSFMDATGSKFVGLDNYAFAFTDPIMLESFRNNLLWMFFGTLSCVVLGIIIAVLADKSKRERLIKSLIFMPMAISFVGAGVIWKFIYAYKGEGVNIADIGLLNAIVTALGGQAQAWLLIPFWNTFFLIAIMVW
;
A
#
# COMPACT_ATOMS: atom_id res chain seq x y z
N MET A 1 11.35 11.30 -47.38
CA MET A 1 12.51 12.16 -47.73
C MET A 1 13.26 12.61 -46.46
N ASP A 2 13.53 11.73 -45.48
CA ASP A 2 14.07 12.17 -44.18
C ASP A 2 15.19 11.26 -43.62
N GLN A 3 15.85 10.52 -44.51
CA GLN A 3 16.80 9.46 -44.12
C GLN A 3 18.28 9.88 -44.24
N TYR A 4 18.57 11.18 -44.44
CA TYR A 4 19.93 11.67 -44.74
C TYR A 4 20.37 12.92 -43.98
N GLN A 5 19.93 13.11 -42.72
CA GLN A 5 20.68 14.01 -41.83
C GLN A 5 21.97 13.31 -41.38
N LYS A 6 23.11 13.97 -41.60
CA LYS A 6 24.43 13.48 -41.17
C LYS A 6 24.37 13.09 -39.68
N PRO A 7 24.97 11.96 -39.25
CA PRO A 7 24.86 11.46 -37.89
C PRO A 7 25.25 12.49 -36.82
N ALA A 8 26.19 13.40 -37.14
CA ALA A 8 26.58 14.51 -36.28
C ALA A 8 25.44 15.53 -36.02
N VAL A 9 24.64 15.86 -37.04
CA VAL A 9 23.54 16.82 -36.93
C VAL A 9 22.42 16.26 -36.03
N ARG A 10 22.12 14.97 -36.17
CA ARG A 10 21.11 14.28 -35.35
C ARG A 10 21.51 14.15 -33.88
N ILE A 11 22.80 13.98 -33.59
CA ILE A 11 23.30 13.93 -32.20
C ILE A 11 23.25 15.34 -31.58
N LEU A 12 23.64 16.37 -32.33
CA LEU A 12 23.57 17.76 -31.88
C LEU A 12 22.12 18.21 -31.61
N THR A 13 21.16 17.83 -32.46
CA THR A 13 19.74 18.16 -32.24
C THR A 13 19.16 17.48 -31.01
N LEU A 14 19.50 16.21 -30.76
CA LEU A 14 19.06 15.50 -29.56
C LEU A 14 19.68 16.06 -28.27
N ALA A 15 20.95 16.44 -28.28
CA ALA A 15 21.60 17.09 -27.15
C ALA A 15 20.97 18.45 -26.84
N ALA A 16 20.70 19.26 -27.87
CA ALA A 16 20.00 20.53 -27.72
C ALA A 16 18.57 20.34 -27.16
N LEU A 17 17.83 19.33 -27.64
CA LEU A 17 16.50 18.99 -27.12
C LEU A 17 16.53 18.53 -25.67
N LEU A 18 17.53 17.77 -25.25
CA LEU A 18 17.69 17.36 -23.85
C LEU A 18 17.92 18.56 -22.94
N ILE A 19 18.82 19.47 -23.34
CA ILE A 19 19.11 20.71 -22.61
C ILE A 19 17.85 21.57 -22.53
N LEU A 20 17.14 21.77 -23.65
CA LEU A 20 15.88 22.50 -23.69
C LEU A 20 14.85 21.91 -22.72
N THR A 21 14.74 20.58 -22.69
CA THR A 21 13.82 19.88 -21.78
C THR A 21 14.19 20.10 -20.32
N ALA A 22 15.48 20.09 -19.98
CA ALA A 22 15.95 20.40 -18.63
C ALA A 22 15.64 21.85 -18.23
N VAL A 23 15.77 22.81 -19.15
CA VAL A 23 15.40 24.22 -18.92
C VAL A 23 13.89 24.36 -18.71
N VAL A 24 13.07 23.68 -19.50
CA VAL A 24 11.59 23.67 -19.36
C VAL A 24 11.18 23.12 -17.98
N LEU A 25 11.82 22.02 -17.54
CA LEU A 25 11.58 21.43 -16.22
C LEU A 25 11.96 22.40 -15.08
N ALA A 26 13.17 22.96 -15.13
CA ALA A 26 13.67 23.87 -14.09
C ALA A 26 12.89 25.18 -14.05
N GLY A 27 12.57 25.76 -15.22
CA GLY A 27 11.79 26.98 -15.33
C GLY A 27 10.38 26.81 -14.74
N GLY A 28 9.71 25.69 -15.02
CA GLY A 28 8.42 25.38 -14.40
C GLY A 28 8.48 25.27 -12.88
N PHE A 29 9.53 24.66 -12.35
CA PHE A 29 9.73 24.54 -10.91
C PHE A 29 9.92 25.89 -10.23
N VAL A 30 10.76 26.78 -10.79
CA VAL A 30 10.95 28.15 -10.27
C VAL A 30 9.64 28.94 -10.33
N LEU A 31 8.88 28.80 -11.41
CA LEU A 31 7.59 29.49 -11.58
C LEU A 31 6.56 28.99 -10.56
N LEU A 32 6.52 27.69 -10.27
CA LEU A 32 5.69 27.11 -9.21
C LEU A 32 6.06 27.64 -7.82
N GLN A 33 7.34 27.86 -7.52
CA GLN A 33 7.77 28.45 -6.26
C GLN A 33 7.28 29.88 -6.07
N ASN A 34 7.13 30.63 -7.16
CA ASN A 34 6.66 32.02 -7.14
C ASN A 34 5.12 32.15 -7.11
N MET A 35 4.38 31.07 -7.39
CA MET A 35 2.90 31.05 -7.43
C MET A 35 2.25 30.72 -6.07
N GLN A 36 2.95 30.94 -4.95
CA GLN A 36 2.48 30.54 -3.62
C GLN A 36 1.19 31.23 -3.16
N ASP A 37 0.84 32.39 -3.74
CA ASP A 37 -0.33 33.18 -3.34
C ASP A 37 -1.67 32.57 -3.79
N SER A 38 -1.67 31.69 -4.80
CA SER A 38 -2.91 31.06 -5.31
C SER A 38 -2.75 29.55 -5.49
N LYS A 39 -3.24 28.81 -4.49
CA LYS A 39 -3.18 27.33 -4.45
C LYS A 39 -3.85 26.67 -5.68
N ILE A 40 -4.94 27.25 -6.18
CA ILE A 40 -5.68 26.69 -7.33
C ILE A 40 -4.86 26.84 -8.61
N LEU A 41 -4.34 28.04 -8.88
CA LEU A 41 -3.52 28.31 -10.06
C LEU A 41 -2.22 27.49 -10.03
N MET A 42 -1.58 27.41 -8.86
CA MET A 42 -0.40 26.58 -8.65
C MET A 42 -0.69 25.10 -8.98
N THR A 43 -1.83 24.57 -8.53
CA THR A 43 -2.20 23.17 -8.77
C THR A 43 -2.45 22.91 -10.26
N LEU A 44 -3.22 23.77 -10.93
CA LEU A 44 -3.51 23.63 -12.36
C LEU A 44 -2.23 23.72 -13.20
N PHE A 45 -1.38 24.70 -12.90
CA PHE A 45 -0.10 24.87 -13.59
C PHE A 45 0.83 23.67 -13.34
N ALA A 46 0.93 23.19 -12.09
CA ALA A 46 1.75 22.03 -11.74
C ALA A 46 1.33 20.77 -12.52
N VAL A 47 0.02 20.52 -12.64
CA VAL A 47 -0.50 19.38 -13.40
C VAL A 47 -0.19 19.53 -14.89
N ILE A 48 -0.54 20.66 -15.51
CA ILE A 48 -0.38 20.86 -16.95
C ILE A 48 1.11 20.88 -17.33
N TRP A 49 1.88 21.73 -16.67
CA TRP A 49 3.30 21.90 -16.95
C TRP A 49 4.10 20.65 -16.59
N GLY A 50 3.79 20.03 -15.44
CA GLY A 50 4.44 18.79 -15.00
C GLY A 50 4.22 17.65 -15.97
N LEU A 51 2.97 17.39 -16.37
CA LEU A 51 2.66 16.35 -17.35
C LEU A 51 3.34 16.60 -18.69
N PHE A 52 3.28 17.84 -19.21
CA PHE A 52 3.92 18.21 -20.47
C PHE A 52 5.44 18.01 -20.41
N SER A 53 6.08 18.50 -19.36
CA SER A 53 7.53 18.45 -19.21
C SER A 53 8.04 17.01 -19.06
N VAL A 54 7.32 16.17 -18.31
CA VAL A 54 7.63 14.75 -18.16
C VAL A 54 7.43 14.01 -19.48
N ALA A 55 6.34 14.28 -20.20
CA ALA A 55 6.11 13.69 -21.53
C ALA A 55 7.21 14.07 -22.53
N LEU A 56 7.63 15.35 -22.53
CA LEU A 56 8.74 15.83 -23.34
C LEU A 56 10.05 15.12 -22.98
N LEU A 57 10.35 14.96 -21.69
CA LEU A 57 11.51 14.23 -21.20
C LEU A 57 11.52 12.80 -21.72
N TYR A 58 10.43 12.04 -21.55
CA TYR A 58 10.35 10.68 -22.05
C TYR A 58 10.45 10.60 -23.58
N TYR A 59 9.84 11.55 -24.30
CA TYR A 59 9.94 11.61 -25.76
C TYR A 59 11.39 11.80 -26.22
N VAL A 60 12.11 12.76 -25.62
CA VAL A 60 13.51 13.05 -25.96
C VAL A 60 14.42 11.89 -25.55
N LEU A 61 14.26 11.34 -24.34
CA LEU A 61 15.05 10.20 -23.87
C LEU A 61 14.81 8.93 -24.71
N ASN A 62 13.56 8.65 -25.10
CA ASN A 62 13.25 7.56 -26.01
C ASN A 62 13.87 7.79 -27.39
N SER A 63 13.81 9.02 -27.91
CA SER A 63 14.45 9.38 -29.18
C SER A 63 15.96 9.15 -29.16
N ILE A 64 16.63 9.46 -28.03
CA ILE A 64 18.04 9.16 -27.80
C ILE A 64 18.27 7.64 -27.69
N ALA A 65 17.41 6.92 -26.98
CA ALA A 65 17.54 5.47 -26.85
C ALA A 65 17.45 4.76 -28.22
N GLN A 66 16.66 5.29 -29.16
CA GLN A 66 16.51 4.72 -30.50
C GLN A 66 17.70 4.94 -31.43
N THR A 67 18.57 5.93 -31.16
CA THR A 67 19.80 6.14 -31.93
C THR A 67 20.95 5.24 -31.48
N MET A 68 20.82 4.57 -30.33
CA MET A 68 21.81 3.64 -29.81
C MET A 68 21.94 2.38 -30.69
N PRO A 69 23.11 1.70 -30.67
CA PRO A 69 23.32 0.44 -31.39
C PRO A 69 22.27 -0.62 -31.03
N ARG A 70 21.85 -1.43 -32.01
CA ARG A 70 20.81 -2.48 -31.83
C ARG A 70 21.04 -3.38 -30.62
N LYS A 71 22.30 -3.63 -30.24
CA LYS A 71 22.66 -4.46 -29.08
C LYS A 71 22.27 -3.86 -27.72
N ILE A 72 22.26 -2.53 -27.59
CA ILE A 72 22.06 -1.82 -26.31
C ILE A 72 20.71 -1.09 -26.27
N ARG A 73 20.12 -0.80 -27.45
CA ARG A 73 18.86 -0.07 -27.58
C ARG A 73 17.73 -0.61 -26.69
N SER A 74 17.56 -1.92 -26.59
CA SER A 74 16.51 -2.51 -25.73
C SER A 74 16.71 -2.18 -24.25
N VAL A 75 17.95 -2.28 -23.77
CA VAL A 75 18.33 -1.94 -22.39
C VAL A 75 18.15 -0.44 -22.15
N THR A 76 18.59 0.41 -23.07
CA THR A 76 18.44 1.87 -22.93
C THR A 76 16.98 2.29 -22.88
N VAL A 77 16.12 1.75 -23.76
CA VAL A 77 14.67 2.03 -23.73
C VAL A 77 14.07 1.57 -22.40
N ALA A 78 14.42 0.36 -21.92
CA ALA A 78 13.96 -0.12 -20.63
C ALA A 78 14.40 0.79 -19.47
N ILE A 79 15.65 1.25 -19.44
CA ILE A 79 16.16 2.19 -18.43
C ILE A 79 15.43 3.53 -18.49
N VAL A 80 15.13 4.06 -19.68
CA VAL A 80 14.42 5.33 -19.82
C VAL A 80 13.02 5.25 -19.19
N PHE A 81 12.26 4.19 -19.46
CA PHE A 81 10.88 4.06 -18.98
C PHE A 81 10.79 3.51 -17.55
N ALA A 82 11.60 2.52 -17.18
CA ALA A 82 11.54 1.89 -15.86
C ALA A 82 12.51 2.55 -14.85
N GLY A 83 13.57 3.21 -15.31
CA GLY A 83 14.62 3.78 -14.46
C GLY A 83 14.09 4.74 -13.40
N PRO A 84 13.23 5.72 -13.72
CA PRO A 84 12.66 6.62 -12.71
C PRO A 84 11.87 5.88 -11.63
N ALA A 85 11.05 4.89 -12.00
CA ALA A 85 10.32 4.05 -11.04
C ALA A 85 11.28 3.23 -10.17
N ILE A 86 12.32 2.64 -10.77
CA ILE A 86 13.35 1.87 -10.05
C ILE A 86 14.12 2.77 -9.08
N LEU A 87 14.48 3.99 -9.47
CA LEU A 87 15.17 4.95 -8.60
C LEU A 87 14.31 5.34 -7.41
N ILE A 88 13.02 5.62 -7.64
CA ILE A 88 12.07 5.93 -6.57
C ILE A 88 11.91 4.72 -5.64
N LEU A 89 11.73 3.52 -6.18
CA LEU A 89 11.66 2.29 -5.39
C LEU A 89 12.95 2.05 -4.60
N PHE A 90 14.11 2.27 -5.21
CA PHE A 90 15.39 2.10 -4.54
C PHE A 90 15.52 3.08 -3.36
N TRP A 91 15.17 4.34 -3.58
CA TRP A 91 15.23 5.37 -2.55
C TRP A 91 14.19 5.17 -1.44
N ALA A 92 12.93 4.91 -1.79
CA ALA A 92 11.81 4.86 -0.87
C ALA A 92 11.61 3.51 -0.18
N LEU A 93 12.12 2.41 -0.77
CA LEU A 93 11.99 1.06 -0.22
C LEU A 93 13.34 0.44 0.12
N VAL A 94 14.28 0.39 -0.83
CA VAL A 94 15.53 -0.36 -0.65
C VAL A 94 16.43 0.29 0.41
N LEU A 95 16.67 1.61 0.32
CA LEU A 95 17.49 2.32 1.31
C LEU A 95 16.96 2.20 2.75
N PRO A 96 15.68 2.47 3.06
CA PRO A 96 15.18 2.30 4.42
C PRO A 96 15.20 0.83 4.85
N THR A 97 14.97 -0.12 3.95
CA THR A 97 15.07 -1.56 4.27
C THR A 97 16.50 -1.94 4.66
N LEU A 98 17.51 -1.52 3.90
CA LEU A 98 18.92 -1.74 4.22
C LEU A 98 19.31 -1.06 5.55
N ARG A 99 18.77 0.13 5.81
CA ARG A 99 18.96 0.82 7.10
C ARG A 99 18.35 0.03 8.25
N SER A 100 17.11 -0.46 8.12
CA SER A 100 16.45 -1.30 9.12
C SER A 100 17.20 -2.62 9.33
N LEU A 101 17.69 -3.24 8.24
CA LEU A 101 18.54 -4.43 8.29
C LEU A 101 19.84 -4.16 9.04
N ARG A 102 20.48 -3.01 8.85
CA ARG A 102 21.68 -2.66 9.64
C ARG A 102 21.33 -2.45 11.11
N LEU A 103 20.22 -1.77 11.39
CA LEU A 103 19.76 -1.46 12.75
C LEU A 103 19.34 -2.71 13.52
N SER A 104 18.86 -3.78 12.86
CA SER A 104 18.49 -5.03 13.54
C SER A 104 19.68 -5.76 14.17
N PHE A 105 20.93 -5.45 13.78
CA PHE A 105 22.14 -5.94 14.44
C PHE A 105 22.73 -4.95 15.47
N MET A 106 22.05 -3.84 15.73
CA MET A 106 22.48 -2.82 16.69
C MET A 106 21.64 -2.86 17.96
N ASP A 107 22.13 -2.27 19.04
CA ASP A 107 21.37 -2.11 20.29
C ASP A 107 20.15 -1.19 20.12
N ALA A 108 19.31 -1.08 21.15
CA ALA A 108 18.09 -0.27 21.12
C ALA A 108 18.32 1.23 20.80
N THR A 109 19.54 1.73 21.01
CA THR A 109 19.93 3.11 20.69
C THR A 109 20.53 3.27 19.30
N GLY A 110 20.82 2.17 18.61
CA GLY A 110 21.51 2.14 17.33
C GLY A 110 23.01 2.46 17.43
N SER A 111 23.59 2.47 18.64
CA SER A 111 24.95 2.96 18.89
C SER A 111 26.00 1.85 18.94
N LYS A 112 25.64 0.66 19.41
CA LYS A 112 26.55 -0.50 19.53
C LYS A 112 26.06 -1.65 18.68
N PHE A 113 27.00 -2.36 18.04
CA PHE A 113 26.72 -3.60 17.33
C PHE A 113 26.58 -4.76 18.32
N VAL A 114 25.44 -5.45 18.29
CA VAL A 114 25.09 -6.58 19.18
C VAL A 114 24.99 -7.91 18.42
N GLY A 115 25.37 -7.93 17.14
CA GLY A 115 25.33 -9.16 16.36
C GLY A 115 23.91 -9.72 16.23
N LEU A 116 23.72 -11.00 16.61
CA LEU A 116 22.46 -11.71 16.47
C LEU A 116 21.58 -11.72 17.72
N ASP A 117 21.95 -10.98 18.77
CA ASP A 117 21.25 -11.02 20.06
C ASP A 117 19.77 -10.62 19.93
N ASN A 118 19.45 -9.63 19.09
CA ASN A 118 18.07 -9.23 18.81
C ASN A 118 17.25 -10.35 18.15
N TYR A 119 17.88 -11.15 17.30
CA TYR A 119 17.22 -12.29 16.65
C TYR A 119 17.01 -13.43 17.63
N ALA A 120 18.00 -13.73 18.47
CA ALA A 120 17.85 -14.71 19.55
C ALA A 120 16.69 -14.29 20.47
N PHE A 121 16.68 -13.04 20.93
CA PHE A 121 15.60 -12.47 21.72
C PHE A 121 14.23 -12.64 21.04
N ALA A 122 14.12 -12.30 19.75
CA ALA A 122 12.86 -12.43 19.01
C ALA A 122 12.29 -13.86 18.99
N PHE A 123 13.16 -14.89 19.01
CA PHE A 123 12.73 -16.30 19.01
C PHE A 123 12.68 -16.95 20.39
N THR A 124 13.13 -16.27 21.44
CA THR A 124 13.08 -16.79 22.83
C THR A 124 12.07 -16.07 23.72
N ASP A 125 11.76 -14.81 23.40
CA ASP A 125 10.85 -14.00 24.20
C ASP A 125 9.38 -14.46 24.02
N PRO A 126 8.65 -14.77 25.11
CA PRO A 126 7.28 -15.26 25.03
C PRO A 126 6.31 -14.30 24.33
N ILE A 127 6.50 -12.98 24.47
CA ILE A 127 5.62 -11.96 23.88
C ILE A 127 5.86 -11.87 22.36
N MET A 128 7.12 -11.99 21.92
CA MET A 128 7.43 -12.08 20.49
C MET A 128 6.88 -13.37 19.86
N LEU A 129 7.04 -14.50 20.53
CA LEU A 129 6.50 -15.78 20.05
C LEU A 129 4.96 -15.76 19.96
N GLU A 130 4.29 -15.13 20.93
CA GLU A 130 2.84 -14.91 20.86
C GLU A 130 2.48 -14.01 19.66
N SER A 131 3.23 -12.93 19.44
CA SER A 131 3.01 -12.04 18.30
C SER A 131 3.22 -12.75 16.96
N PHE A 132 4.24 -13.61 16.82
CA PHE A 132 4.46 -14.43 15.64
C PHE A 132 3.36 -15.45 15.42
N ARG A 133 2.94 -16.16 16.47
CA ARG A 133 1.80 -17.09 16.40
C ARG A 133 0.55 -16.38 15.93
N ASN A 134 0.24 -15.22 16.52
CA ASN A 134 -0.96 -14.47 16.15
C ASN A 134 -0.87 -13.98 14.68
N ASN A 135 0.28 -13.47 14.23
CA ASN A 135 0.47 -13.10 12.81
C ASN A 135 0.28 -14.29 11.86
N LEU A 136 0.79 -15.48 12.23
CA LEU A 136 0.57 -16.70 11.45
C LEU A 136 -0.91 -17.09 11.40
N LEU A 137 -1.64 -16.96 12.53
CA LEU A 137 -3.08 -17.19 12.57
C LEU A 137 -3.84 -16.21 11.66
N TRP A 138 -3.49 -14.92 11.68
CA TRP A 138 -4.07 -13.91 10.79
C TRP A 138 -3.80 -14.21 9.32
N MET A 139 -2.55 -14.52 8.97
CA MET A 139 -2.17 -14.85 7.61
C MET A 139 -2.86 -16.13 7.12
N PHE A 140 -2.95 -17.17 7.95
CA PHE A 140 -3.57 -18.42 7.55
C PHE A 140 -5.09 -18.31 7.54
N PHE A 141 -5.72 -18.07 8.70
CA PHE A 141 -7.19 -18.09 8.82
C PHE A 141 -7.85 -16.88 8.17
N GLY A 142 -7.27 -15.68 8.28
CA GLY A 142 -7.81 -14.48 7.65
C GLY A 142 -7.79 -14.61 6.13
N THR A 143 -6.61 -14.82 5.54
CA THR A 143 -6.48 -14.94 4.08
C THR A 143 -7.25 -16.14 3.53
N LEU A 144 -7.15 -17.31 4.17
CA LEU A 144 -7.88 -18.50 3.71
C LEU A 144 -9.40 -18.28 3.74
N SER A 145 -9.94 -17.71 4.82
CA SER A 145 -11.37 -17.45 4.94
C SER A 145 -11.85 -16.46 3.89
N CYS A 146 -11.12 -15.35 3.67
CA CYS A 146 -11.47 -14.38 2.64
C CYS A 146 -11.48 -15.00 1.23
N VAL A 147 -10.47 -15.81 0.90
CA VAL A 147 -10.37 -16.46 -0.42
C VAL A 147 -11.48 -17.49 -0.59
N VAL A 148 -11.67 -18.38 0.39
CA VAL A 148 -12.66 -19.46 0.32
C VAL A 148 -14.07 -18.89 0.26
N LEU A 149 -14.43 -17.99 1.18
CA LEU A 149 -15.76 -17.36 1.20
C LEU A 149 -15.97 -16.50 -0.05
N GLY A 150 -14.95 -15.75 -0.49
CA GLY A 150 -15.01 -14.95 -1.71
C GLY A 150 -15.33 -15.79 -2.94
N ILE A 151 -14.69 -16.96 -3.09
CA ILE A 151 -14.96 -17.89 -4.19
C ILE A 151 -16.35 -18.50 -4.07
N ILE A 152 -16.75 -18.98 -2.88
CA ILE A 152 -18.10 -19.55 -2.66
C ILE A 152 -19.17 -18.53 -3.04
N ILE A 153 -19.03 -17.30 -2.55
CA ILE A 153 -19.95 -16.22 -2.81
C ILE A 153 -19.97 -15.84 -4.29
N ALA A 154 -18.82 -15.74 -4.95
CA ALA A 154 -18.74 -15.43 -6.38
C ALA A 154 -19.49 -16.47 -7.22
N VAL A 155 -19.25 -17.76 -6.97
CA VAL A 155 -19.90 -18.86 -7.69
C VAL A 155 -21.41 -18.90 -7.44
N LEU A 156 -21.86 -18.63 -6.22
CA LEU A 156 -23.29 -18.56 -5.90
C LEU A 156 -23.98 -17.36 -6.54
N ALA A 157 -23.32 -16.20 -6.54
CA ALA A 157 -23.85 -14.97 -7.14
C ALA A 157 -24.00 -15.11 -8.66
N ASP A 158 -23.01 -15.70 -9.34
CA ASP A 158 -23.02 -15.90 -10.80
C ASP A 158 -24.15 -16.85 -11.26
N LYS A 159 -24.59 -17.77 -10.40
CA LYS A 159 -25.71 -18.67 -10.70
C LYS A 159 -27.09 -18.06 -10.49
N SER A 160 -27.18 -16.84 -9.97
CA SER A 160 -28.46 -16.22 -9.61
C SER A 160 -29.10 -15.44 -10.76
N LYS A 161 -30.43 -15.55 -10.88
CA LYS A 161 -31.24 -14.74 -11.81
C LYS A 161 -31.13 -13.23 -11.55
N ARG A 162 -30.73 -12.82 -10.35
CA ARG A 162 -30.55 -11.42 -9.93
C ARG A 162 -29.09 -11.11 -9.57
N GLU A 163 -28.15 -11.66 -10.33
CA GLU A 163 -26.71 -11.51 -10.15
C GLU A 163 -26.29 -10.07 -9.79
N ARG A 164 -26.72 -9.07 -10.57
CA ARG A 164 -26.35 -7.67 -10.36
C ARG A 164 -26.72 -7.15 -8.97
N LEU A 165 -27.92 -7.46 -8.47
CA LEU A 165 -28.37 -7.01 -7.15
C LEU A 165 -27.61 -7.73 -6.03
N ILE A 166 -27.39 -9.04 -6.18
CA ILE A 166 -26.66 -9.83 -5.18
C ILE A 166 -25.20 -9.36 -5.08
N LYS A 167 -24.51 -9.17 -6.21
CA LYS A 167 -23.15 -8.62 -6.24
C LYS A 167 -23.11 -7.24 -5.57
N SER A 168 -24.05 -6.36 -5.85
CA SER A 168 -24.11 -5.05 -5.21
C SER A 168 -24.27 -5.13 -3.68
N LEU A 169 -25.12 -6.01 -3.16
CA LEU A 169 -25.30 -6.19 -1.72
C LEU A 169 -24.05 -6.76 -1.03
N ILE A 170 -23.41 -7.75 -1.67
CA ILE A 170 -22.22 -8.43 -1.14
C ILE A 170 -21.00 -7.51 -1.16
N PHE A 171 -20.88 -6.64 -2.17
CA PHE A 171 -19.78 -5.69 -2.27
C PHE A 171 -20.03 -4.37 -1.55
N MET A 172 -21.26 -4.10 -1.09
CA MET A 172 -21.59 -2.89 -0.34
C MET A 172 -20.71 -2.67 0.91
N PRO A 173 -20.41 -3.69 1.74
CA PRO A 173 -19.56 -3.52 2.92
C PRO A 173 -18.13 -3.09 2.60
N MET A 174 -17.60 -3.40 1.41
CA MET A 174 -16.24 -2.97 1.02
C MET A 174 -16.10 -1.45 0.91
N ALA A 175 -17.22 -0.71 0.82
CA ALA A 175 -17.21 0.75 0.88
C ALA A 175 -16.99 1.30 2.29
N ILE A 176 -17.17 0.48 3.34
CA ILE A 176 -16.96 0.85 4.73
C ILE A 176 -15.45 0.84 5.00
N SER A 177 -14.94 1.91 5.61
CA SER A 177 -13.53 1.97 6.00
C SER A 177 -13.23 1.00 7.15
N PHE A 178 -11.99 0.51 7.24
CA PHE A 178 -11.56 -0.32 8.38
C PHE A 178 -11.78 0.37 9.75
N VAL A 179 -11.68 1.70 9.81
CA VAL A 179 -11.99 2.46 11.03
C VAL A 179 -13.48 2.36 11.36
N GLY A 180 -14.36 2.53 10.37
CA GLY A 180 -15.81 2.37 10.53
C GLY A 180 -16.20 0.96 10.94
N ALA A 181 -15.62 -0.05 10.27
CA ALA A 181 -15.79 -1.45 10.62
C ALA A 181 -15.37 -1.72 12.08
N GLY A 182 -14.21 -1.19 12.49
CA GLY A 182 -13.74 -1.29 13.87
C GLY A 182 -14.70 -0.68 14.90
N VAL A 183 -15.33 0.46 14.59
CA VAL A 183 -16.35 1.07 15.46
C VAL A 183 -17.61 0.20 15.53
N ILE A 184 -18.10 -0.33 14.40
CA ILE A 184 -19.27 -1.22 14.36
C ILE A 184 -19.00 -2.46 15.23
N TRP A 185 -17.87 -3.13 14.99
CA TRP A 185 -17.52 -4.34 15.72
C TRP A 185 -17.17 -4.10 17.18
N LYS A 186 -16.70 -2.90 17.55
CA LYS A 186 -16.57 -2.49 18.96
C LYS A 186 -17.92 -2.51 19.67
N PHE A 187 -19.01 -2.10 19.01
CA PHE A 187 -20.35 -2.22 19.58
C PHE A 187 -20.86 -3.66 19.58
N ILE A 188 -20.53 -4.46 18.55
CA ILE A 188 -20.92 -5.88 18.52
C ILE A 188 -20.28 -6.66 19.68
N TYR A 189 -18.99 -6.45 19.94
CA TYR A 189 -18.22 -7.09 20.99
C TYR A 189 -18.18 -6.31 22.31
N ALA A 190 -19.03 -5.29 22.47
CA ALA A 190 -19.05 -4.50 23.70
C ALA A 190 -19.37 -5.40 24.89
N TYR A 191 -18.64 -5.19 25.99
CA TYR A 191 -18.88 -5.82 27.28
C TYR A 191 -18.60 -4.80 28.37
N LYS A 192 -19.58 -4.55 29.25
CA LYS A 192 -19.47 -3.55 30.32
C LYS A 192 -19.34 -4.15 31.73
N GLY A 193 -19.21 -5.46 31.85
CA GLY A 193 -19.15 -6.17 33.14
C GLY A 193 -20.52 -6.64 33.62
N GLU A 194 -20.50 -7.37 34.75
CA GLU A 194 -21.70 -7.88 35.43
C GLU A 194 -22.02 -6.99 36.65
N GLY A 195 -23.28 -6.55 36.79
CA GLY A 195 -23.71 -5.72 37.91
C GLY A 195 -25.12 -5.14 37.75
N VAL A 196 -25.70 -4.67 38.86
CA VAL A 196 -27.02 -4.01 38.86
C VAL A 196 -26.90 -2.66 38.13
N ASN A 197 -27.77 -2.39 37.15
CA ASN A 197 -27.81 -1.20 36.29
C ASN A 197 -26.72 -1.07 35.21
N ILE A 198 -26.04 -2.15 34.85
CA ILE A 198 -25.13 -2.14 33.69
C ILE A 198 -25.89 -2.66 32.47
N ALA A 199 -26.35 -1.75 31.61
CA ALA A 199 -26.92 -2.12 30.31
C ALA A 199 -25.78 -2.50 29.35
N ASP A 200 -25.60 -3.81 29.11
CA ASP A 200 -24.73 -4.28 28.03
C ASP A 200 -25.33 -3.90 26.68
N ILE A 201 -24.52 -3.25 25.85
CA ILE A 201 -24.91 -2.81 24.50
C ILE A 201 -24.31 -3.73 23.43
N GLY A 202 -23.60 -4.79 23.85
CA GLY A 202 -23.00 -5.80 22.98
C GLY A 202 -24.04 -6.62 22.25
N LEU A 203 -24.10 -6.50 20.92
CA LEU A 203 -25.02 -7.31 20.12
C LEU A 203 -24.75 -8.82 20.30
N LEU A 204 -23.48 -9.23 20.30
CA LEU A 204 -23.14 -10.64 20.46
C LEU A 204 -23.51 -11.17 21.86
N ASN A 205 -23.28 -10.38 22.90
CA ASN A 205 -23.70 -10.73 24.26
C ASN A 205 -25.22 -10.79 24.39
N ALA A 206 -25.96 -9.89 23.76
CA ALA A 206 -27.42 -9.94 23.73
C ALA A 206 -27.94 -11.24 23.10
N ILE A 207 -27.33 -11.68 21.99
CA ILE A 207 -27.69 -12.96 21.35
C ILE A 207 -27.36 -14.14 22.26
N VAL A 208 -26.16 -14.18 22.85
CA VAL A 208 -25.73 -15.31 23.70
C VAL A 208 -26.56 -15.43 24.97
N THR A 209 -26.86 -14.30 25.63
CA THR A 209 -27.71 -14.28 26.84
C THR A 209 -29.16 -14.64 26.53
N ALA A 210 -29.71 -14.23 25.38
CA ALA A 210 -31.04 -14.64 24.94
C ALA A 210 -31.16 -16.16 24.72
N LEU A 211 -30.06 -16.82 24.33
CA LEU A 211 -29.98 -18.27 24.18
C LEU A 211 -29.68 -19.01 25.49
N GLY A 212 -29.64 -18.30 26.63
CA GLY A 212 -29.38 -18.88 27.96
C GLY A 212 -27.90 -18.94 28.37
N GLY A 213 -27.00 -18.31 27.60
CA GLY A 213 -25.58 -18.17 27.94
C GLY A 213 -25.29 -17.00 28.88
N GLN A 214 -24.02 -16.82 29.23
CA GLN A 214 -23.52 -15.68 30.02
C GLN A 214 -22.84 -14.66 29.11
N ALA A 215 -22.89 -13.38 29.48
CA ALA A 215 -22.19 -12.33 28.77
C ALA A 215 -20.67 -12.50 28.94
N GLN A 216 -19.90 -12.29 27.87
CA GLN A 216 -18.46 -12.47 27.89
C GLN A 216 -17.73 -11.27 27.29
N ALA A 217 -16.53 -11.02 27.81
CA ALA A 217 -15.59 -10.07 27.23
C ALA A 217 -14.82 -10.74 26.07
N TRP A 218 -15.47 -10.90 24.92
CA TRP A 218 -14.95 -11.66 23.76
C TRP A 218 -13.49 -11.34 23.37
N LEU A 219 -13.13 -10.06 23.40
CA LEU A 219 -11.79 -9.58 23.04
C LEU A 219 -10.73 -9.83 24.13
N LEU A 220 -11.15 -10.16 25.36
CA LEU A 220 -10.27 -10.47 26.49
C LEU A 220 -10.08 -11.97 26.69
N ILE A 221 -10.79 -12.82 25.95
CA ILE A 221 -10.63 -14.28 26.03
C ILE A 221 -9.29 -14.64 25.34
N PRO A 222 -8.28 -15.15 26.08
CA PRO A 222 -7.01 -15.53 25.49
C PRO A 222 -7.21 -16.56 24.38
N PHE A 223 -6.33 -16.54 23.37
CA PHE A 223 -6.42 -17.34 22.14
C PHE A 223 -7.59 -16.98 21.21
N TRP A 224 -8.82 -16.87 21.72
CA TRP A 224 -10.02 -16.56 20.92
C TRP A 224 -10.09 -15.11 20.45
N ASN A 225 -9.48 -14.17 21.18
CA ASN A 225 -9.41 -12.76 20.79
C ASN A 225 -8.96 -12.57 19.33
N THR A 226 -7.96 -13.34 18.89
CA THR A 226 -7.38 -13.27 17.56
C THR A 226 -8.38 -13.68 16.51
N PHE A 227 -9.19 -14.72 16.76
CA PHE A 227 -10.24 -15.15 15.85
C PHE A 227 -11.39 -14.14 15.77
N PHE A 228 -11.78 -13.52 16.89
CA PHE A 228 -12.78 -12.47 16.88
C PHE A 228 -12.33 -11.25 16.09
N LEU A 229 -11.05 -10.89 16.14
CA LEU A 229 -10.48 -9.81 15.33
C LEU A 229 -10.35 -10.21 13.85
N ILE A 230 -9.98 -11.46 13.55
CA ILE A 230 -9.97 -11.98 12.17
C ILE A 230 -11.38 -11.95 11.58
N ALA A 231 -12.42 -12.25 12.37
CA ALA A 231 -13.80 -12.16 11.89
C ALA A 231 -14.18 -10.74 11.44
N ILE A 232 -13.63 -9.70 12.07
CA ILE A 232 -13.79 -8.30 11.63
C ILE A 232 -13.15 -8.07 10.26
N MET A 233 -11.98 -8.68 10.03
CA MET A 233 -11.26 -8.56 8.75
C MET A 233 -11.96 -9.31 7.61
N VAL A 234 -12.60 -10.43 7.92
CA VAL A 234 -13.31 -11.30 6.96
C VAL A 234 -14.67 -10.71 6.57
N TRP A 235 -15.32 -10.01 7.51
CA TRP A 235 -16.60 -9.33 7.31
C TRP A 235 -16.51 -8.14 6.36
#